data_AF-A0AAD7G0Q9-F1
#
_entry.id   AF-A0AAD7G0Q9-F1
#
_cell.length_a   1.000
_cell.length_b   1.000
_cell.length_c   1.000
_cell.angle_alpha   90.00
_cell.angle_beta   90.00
_cell.angle_gamma   90.00
#
_symmetry.space_group_name_H-M   'P 1'
#
loop_
_entity.id
_entity.type
_entity.pdbx_description
1 polymer ?
#
loop_
_entity_poly.entity_id
_entity_poly.type
_entity_poly.pdbx_seq_one_letter_code
_entity_poly.pdbx_strand_id
1 'polypeptide(L)'
;NSLRAKPLYNEILKYAVNILISNNFKLRVLLLPGKKNVVADALSRWRNDIATNTHPDLLIDGSRSLPQIPFTPPQTTLGAAEK
;
A
#
# COMPACT_ATOMS: atom_id res chain seq x y z
N ASN A 1 13.58 -1.02 -20.60
CA ASN A 1 12.66 -1.13 -19.44
C ASN A 1 11.24 -0.87 -19.88
N SER A 2 10.49 -1.94 -20.16
CA SER A 2 9.04 -1.85 -20.37
C SER A 2 8.37 -1.76 -19.00
N LEU A 3 7.45 -0.81 -18.80
CA LEU A 3 6.65 -0.67 -17.57
C LEU A 3 5.47 -1.66 -17.52
N ARG A 4 5.55 -2.76 -18.27
CA ARG A 4 4.48 -3.73 -18.42
C ARG A 4 4.56 -4.78 -17.31
N ALA A 5 3.51 -4.88 -16.50
CA ALA A 5 3.32 -5.96 -15.55
C ALA A 5 2.41 -7.05 -16.13
N LYS A 6 2.18 -8.12 -15.36
CA LYS A 6 1.14 -9.12 -15.70
C LYS A 6 -0.22 -8.40 -15.85
N PRO A 7 -1.12 -8.87 -16.72
CA PRO A 7 -2.38 -8.18 -17.03
C PRO A 7 -3.14 -7.66 -15.80
N LEU A 8 -3.27 -8.47 -14.75
CA LEU A 8 -3.94 -8.13 -13.49
C LEU A 8 -3.31 -6.93 -12.75
N TYR A 9 -1.98 -6.79 -12.81
CA TYR A 9 -1.26 -5.74 -12.07
C TYR A 9 -1.19 -4.42 -12.84
N ASN A 10 -1.46 -4.41 -14.15
CA ASN A 10 -1.39 -3.18 -14.94
C ASN A 10 -2.42 -2.15 -14.47
N GLU A 11 -3.63 -2.57 -14.10
CA GLU A 11 -4.66 -1.64 -13.62
C GLU A 11 -4.31 -1.05 -12.25
N ILE A 12 -3.73 -1.86 -11.36
CA ILE A 12 -3.22 -1.37 -10.06
C ILE A 12 -2.10 -0.35 -10.28
N LEU A 13 -1.17 -0.62 -11.20
CA LEU A 13 -0.08 0.30 -11.52
C LEU A 13 -0.58 1.60 -12.15
N LYS A 14 -1.53 1.53 -13.08
CA LYS A 14 -2.17 2.71 -13.68
C LYS A 14 -2.85 3.57 -12.62
N TYR A 15 -3.62 2.95 -11.73
CA TYR A 15 -4.29 3.65 -10.64
C TYR A 15 -3.28 4.36 -9.71
N ALA A 16 -2.20 3.66 -9.31
CA ALA A 16 -1.14 4.25 -8.51
C ALA A 16 -0.47 5.44 -9.22
N VAL A 17 -0.18 5.31 -10.52
CA VAL A 17 0.39 6.41 -11.32
C VAL A 17 -0.55 7.61 -11.40
N ASN A 18 -1.86 7.38 -11.57
CA ASN A 18 -2.84 8.47 -11.57
C ASN A 18 -2.81 9.26 -10.26
N ILE A 19 -2.74 8.59 -9.10
CA ILE A 19 -2.61 9.26 -7.80
C ILE A 19 -1.33 10.11 -7.74
N LEU A 20 -0.20 9.57 -8.19
CA LEU A 20 1.07 10.29 -8.16
C LEU A 20 1.03 11.55 -9.03
N ILE A 21 0.43 11.48 -10.22
CA ILE A 21 0.31 12.62 -11.14
C ILE A 21 -0.63 13.67 -10.55
N SER A 22 -1.84 13.26 -10.11
CA SER A 22 -2.85 14.19 -9.59
C SER A 22 -2.40 14.98 -8.36
N ASN A 23 -1.48 14.41 -7.58
CA ASN A 23 -0.95 15.03 -6.36
C ASN A 23 0.48 15.58 -6.52
N ASN A 24 1.07 15.48 -7.73
CA ASN A 24 2.45 15.88 -8.01
C ASN A 24 3.49 15.22 -7.07
N PHE A 25 3.28 13.94 -6.74
CA PHE A 25 4.18 13.19 -5.88
C PHE A 25 5.34 12.56 -6.65
N LYS A 26 6.54 12.62 -6.06
CA LYS A 26 7.74 11.94 -6.57
C LYS A 26 7.95 10.62 -5.81
N LEU A 27 7.61 9.50 -6.43
CA LEU A 27 7.83 8.17 -5.85
C LEU A 27 9.28 7.70 -6.05
N ARG A 28 9.91 7.17 -4.99
CA ARG A 28 11.18 6.43 -5.05
C ARG A 28 11.00 5.12 -4.30
N VAL A 29 11.38 4.00 -4.94
CA VAL A 29 11.27 2.66 -4.34
C VAL A 29 12.66 2.18 -3.95
N LEU A 30 12.81 1.80 -2.68
CA LEU A 30 14.02 1.19 -2.15
C LEU A 30 13.72 -0.25 -1.75
N LEU A 31 14.57 -1.19 -2.17
CA LEU A 31 14.43 -2.58 -1.76
C LEU A 31 15.15 -2.78 -0.42
N LEU A 32 14.40 -3.14 0.63
CA LEU A 32 14.95 -3.53 1.92
C LEU A 32 14.79 -5.04 2.13
N PRO A 33 15.76 -5.72 2.75
CA PRO A 33 15.56 -7.08 3.24
C PRO A 33 14.38 -7.14 4.21
N GLY A 34 13.58 -8.20 4.16
CA GLY A 34 12.40 -8.34 5.04
C GLY A 34 12.70 -8.21 6.53
N LYS A 35 13.88 -8.69 6.96
CA LYS A 35 14.40 -8.52 8.34
C LYS A 35 14.60 -7.06 8.78
N LYS A 36 14.62 -6.11 7.84
CA LYS A 36 14.71 -4.67 8.10
C LYS A 36 13.36 -3.96 7.93
N ASN A 37 12.29 -4.67 7.53
CA ASN A 37 10.96 -4.12 7.31
C ASN A 37 9.93 -4.63 8.36
N VAL A 38 10.42 -4.95 9.56
CA VAL A 38 9.67 -5.64 10.62
C VAL A 38 8.44 -4.84 11.05
N VAL A 39 8.58 -3.52 11.21
CA VAL A 39 7.47 -2.64 11.59
C VAL A 39 6.35 -2.69 10.54
N ALA A 40 6.69 -2.61 9.25
CA ALA A 40 5.68 -2.66 8.19
C ALA A 40 5.01 -4.03 8.07
N ASP A 41 5.76 -5.14 8.23
CA ASP A 41 5.17 -6.49 8.26
C ASP A 41 4.18 -6.64 9.42
N ALA A 42 4.56 -6.17 10.62
CA ALA A 42 3.71 -6.18 11.80
C ALA A 42 2.44 -5.35 11.61
N LEU A 43 2.56 -4.12 11.10
CA LEU A 43 1.40 -3.24 10.83
C LEU A 43 0.47 -3.82 9.76
N SER A 44 1.02 -4.45 8.70
CA SER A 44 0.21 -5.07 7.64
C SER A 44 -0.69 -6.21 8.13
N ARG A 45 -0.37 -6.78 9.30
CA ARG A 45 -1.09 -7.87 9.96
C ARG A 45 -1.79 -7.44 11.24
N TRP A 46 -1.89 -6.13 11.49
CA TRP A 46 -2.48 -5.56 12.70
C TRP A 46 -1.82 -6.01 14.02
N ARG A 47 -0.52 -6.34 13.98
CA ARG A 47 0.27 -6.73 15.16
C ARG A 47 0.94 -5.50 15.77
N ASN A 48 0.12 -4.60 16.29
CA ASN A 48 0.54 -3.29 16.79
C ASN A 48 1.46 -3.41 18.02
N ASP A 49 1.29 -4.45 18.81
CA ASP A 49 2.18 -4.86 19.90
C ASP A 49 3.61 -5.10 19.40
N ILE A 50 3.77 -5.86 18.31
CA ILE A 50 5.10 -6.14 17.74
C ILE A 50 5.70 -4.87 17.14
N ALA A 51 4.88 -4.05 16.48
CA ALA A 51 5.33 -2.79 15.87
C ALA A 51 5.84 -1.79 16.92
N THR A 52 5.09 -1.61 18.01
CA THR A 52 5.47 -0.73 19.14
C THR A 52 6.64 -1.28 19.94
N ASN A 53 6.73 -2.59 20.16
CA ASN A 53 7.91 -3.20 20.78
C ASN A 53 9.18 -3.03 19.93
N THR A 54 9.05 -3.11 18.60
CA THR A 54 10.18 -2.94 17.67
C THR A 54 10.62 -1.48 17.58
N HIS A 55 9.67 -0.54 17.66
CA HIS A 55 9.92 0.89 17.60
C HIS A 55 9.09 1.59 18.68
N PRO A 56 9.62 1.76 19.92
CA PRO A 56 8.86 2.27 21.06
C PRO A 56 8.24 3.65 20.86
N ASP A 57 8.89 4.52 20.06
CA ASP A 57 8.37 5.85 19.74
C ASP A 57 7.27 5.84 18.65
N LEU A 58 6.85 4.66 18.18
CA LEU A 58 5.80 4.53 17.19
C LEU A 58 4.44 4.85 17.80
N LEU A 59 3.87 5.98 17.40
CA LEU A 59 2.51 6.37 17.78
C LEU A 59 1.50 5.79 16.78
N ILE A 60 0.73 4.80 17.23
CA ILE A 60 -0.40 4.23 16.47
C ILE A 60 -1.67 4.88 17.00
N ASP A 61 -2.05 6.02 16.42
CA ASP A 61 -3.27 6.74 16.76
C ASP A 61 -4.45 6.22 15.93
N GLY A 62 -5.33 5.44 16.56
CA GLY A 62 -6.60 4.99 15.97
C GLY A 62 -7.73 6.02 16.04
N SER A 63 -7.54 7.14 16.75
CA SER A 63 -8.53 8.19 16.97
C SER A 63 -8.38 9.36 15.99
N ARG A 64 -7.24 9.49 15.29
CA ARG A 64 -7.15 10.38 14.14
C ARG A 64 -7.98 9.82 12.99
N SER A 65 -9.22 10.29 12.89
CA SER A 65 -9.87 10.36 11.57
C SER A 65 -8.99 11.25 10.69
N LEU A 66 -8.08 10.63 9.92
CA LEU A 66 -7.62 11.24 8.69
C LEU A 66 -8.87 11.67 7.90
N PRO A 67 -8.82 12.75 7.09
CA PRO A 67 -9.89 13.02 6.14
C PRO A 67 -10.11 11.69 5.41
N GLN A 68 -11.31 11.15 5.55
CA GLN A 68 -11.68 9.85 5.03
C GLN A 68 -11.44 9.95 3.52
N ILE A 69 -10.31 9.45 3.03
CA ILE A 69 -10.15 9.19 1.62
C ILE A 69 -10.96 7.92 1.46
N PRO A 70 -12.18 7.96 0.89
CA PRO A 70 -12.93 6.74 0.69
C PRO A 70 -12.02 5.81 -0.12
N PHE A 71 -11.66 4.68 0.47
CA PHE A 71 -11.04 3.61 -0.30
C PHE A 71 -12.14 3.09 -1.22
N THR A 72 -12.25 3.68 -2.40
CA THR A 72 -13.07 3.13 -3.47
C THR A 72 -12.21 2.07 -4.14
N PRO A 73 -12.47 0.77 -3.91
CA PRO A 73 -11.73 -0.26 -4.60
C PRO A 73 -11.87 -0.02 -6.12
N PRO A 74 -10.80 -0.25 -6.90
CA PRO A 74 -10.90 -0.13 -8.36
C PRO A 74 -12.04 -1.01 -8.86
N GLN A 75 -13.05 -0.38 -9.47
CA GLN A 75 -14.24 -1.02 -10.02
C GLN A 75 -13.90 -1.69 -11.36
N THR A 76 -12.88 -2.54 -11.37
CA THR A 76 -12.56 -3.37 -12.54
C THR A 76 -13.57 -4.52 -12.59
N THR A 77 -14.42 -4.57 -13.61
CA THR A 77 -15.46 -5.59 -13.83
C THR A 77 -14.93 -7.00 -14.15
N LEU A 78 -13.68 -7.31 -13.81
CA LEU A 78 -13.08 -8.63 -14.00
C LEU A 78 -13.41 -9.54 -12.80
N GLY A 79 -14.71 -9.82 -12.64
CA GLY A 79 -15.16 -11.03 -11.97
C GLY A 79 -14.61 -12.27 -12.69
N ALA A 80 -14.49 -13.37 -11.95
CA ALA A 80 -13.88 -14.62 -12.40
C ALA A 80 -14.36 -15.03 -13.80
N ALA A 81 -13.42 -15.41 -14.67
CA ALA A 81 -13.76 -16.30 -15.77
C ALA A 81 -14.29 -17.59 -15.14
N GLU A 82 -15.59 -17.86 -15.31
CA GLU A 82 -16.16 -19.17 -15.01
C GLU A 82 -15.34 -20.24 -15.73
N LYS A 83 -15.10 -21.35 -15.02
CA LYS A 83 -14.43 -22.54 -15.54
C LYS A 83 -15.28 -23.24 -16.58
#